data_AF-A0A2E5JFI6-F1
#
_entry.id   AF-A0A2E5JFI6-F1
#
_cell.length_a   1.000
_cell.length_b   1.000
_cell.length_c   1.000
_cell.angle_alpha   90.00
_cell.angle_beta   90.00
_cell.angle_gamma   90.00
#
_symmetry.space_group_name_H-M   'P 1'
#
loop_
_entity.id
_entity.type
_entity.pdbx_description
1 polymer ?
#
loop_
_entity_poly.entity_id
_entity_poly.type
_entity_poly.pdbx_seq_one_letter_code
_entity_poly.pdbx_strand_id
1 'polypeptide(L)'
;MRALRILIIKSIVRIKWIENTLIEFYKLIAKLVIAFVQWRFPTSQVWVRNSLALGDLVPGLSDIDFTIFNTATAKDLDHRILRDFLEWIRYFIPVIGEFNYYTSETLSLAHDLANPHELDRDIILKTKIQTVEKAKTKSDDLVYLLRLYHSDIKNLRLNPELRIKKWNRVFLKVDATIGHNGLASVESVIRTYISSSELEMTPLVYPHLWLEHNWQRLDRGLGPIDEFKNGRDFLKQVTLGQVRWEIFGILGQLPFLKNANDMQYHFSHLARIVESIDSSESRHLRKSIDQAILQTRQY
;
A
#
# COMPACT_ATOMS: atom_id res chain seq x y z
N MET A 1 2.81 19.69 -21.21
CA MET A 1 1.68 20.11 -20.34
C MET A 1 1.86 19.81 -18.85
N ARG A 2 2.24 18.59 -18.40
CA ARG A 2 2.41 18.30 -16.96
C ARG A 2 3.45 19.19 -16.25
N ALA A 3 4.62 19.42 -16.84
CA ALA A 3 5.66 20.29 -16.26
C ALA A 3 5.19 21.74 -16.08
N LEU A 4 4.47 22.29 -17.07
CA LEU A 4 3.89 23.64 -17.00
C LEU A 4 2.81 23.74 -15.90
N ARG A 5 1.95 22.72 -15.75
CA ARG A 5 0.97 22.65 -14.65
C ARG A 5 1.67 22.68 -13.29
N ILE A 6 2.77 21.93 -13.12
CA ILE A 6 3.53 21.92 -11.86
C ILE A 6 4.13 23.29 -11.56
N LEU A 7 4.67 23.98 -12.57
CA LEU A 7 5.28 25.30 -12.41
C LEU A 7 4.24 26.37 -11.99
N ILE A 8 3.06 26.34 -12.61
CA ILE A 8 1.94 27.23 -12.26
C ILE A 8 1.44 26.92 -10.84
N ILE A 9 1.26 25.65 -10.49
CA ILE A 9 0.86 25.24 -9.13
C ILE A 9 1.90 25.69 -8.10
N LYS A 10 3.21 25.55 -8.39
CA LYS A 10 4.28 26.02 -7.49
C LYS A 10 4.25 27.53 -7.24
N SER A 11 3.94 28.33 -8.27
CA SER A 11 3.84 29.79 -8.13
C SER A 11 2.58 30.22 -7.36
N ILE A 12 1.46 29.51 -7.53
CA ILE A 12 0.18 29.83 -6.90
C ILE A 12 0.11 29.34 -5.44
N VAL A 13 0.60 28.13 -5.16
CA VAL A 13 0.51 27.50 -3.83
C VAL A 13 1.46 28.13 -2.81
N ARG A 14 2.41 28.98 -3.22
CA ARG A 14 3.24 29.76 -2.29
C ARG A 14 2.44 30.82 -1.51
N ILE A 15 1.22 31.12 -1.94
CA ILE A 15 0.32 31.99 -1.20
C ILE A 15 -0.41 31.13 -0.17
N LYS A 16 -0.01 31.23 1.10
CA LYS A 16 -0.53 30.45 2.23
C LYS A 16 -2.06 30.42 2.31
N TRP A 17 -2.74 31.51 1.93
CA TRP A 17 -4.20 31.51 1.88
C TRP A 17 -4.74 30.51 0.85
N ILE A 18 -4.16 30.45 -0.34
CA ILE A 18 -4.62 29.56 -1.42
C ILE A 18 -4.40 28.10 -1.01
N GLU A 19 -3.26 27.79 -0.41
CA GLU A 19 -3.00 26.45 0.15
C GLU A 19 -4.09 26.05 1.16
N ASN A 20 -4.40 26.93 2.12
CA ASN A 20 -5.46 26.68 3.10
C ASN A 20 -6.83 26.48 2.44
N THR A 21 -7.19 27.32 1.47
CA THR A 21 -8.45 27.18 0.72
C THR A 21 -8.52 25.83 -0.02
N LEU A 22 -7.42 25.39 -0.63
CA LEU A 22 -7.37 24.09 -1.30
C LEU A 22 -7.47 22.92 -0.30
N ILE A 23 -6.84 23.02 0.87
CA ILE A 23 -6.98 22.01 1.93
C ILE A 23 -8.43 21.90 2.38
N GLU A 24 -9.13 23.02 2.61
CA GLU A 24 -10.55 23.00 2.97
C GLU A 24 -11.43 22.43 1.85
N PHE A 25 -11.09 22.69 0.57
CA PHE A 25 -11.76 22.07 -0.56
C PHE A 25 -11.59 20.54 -0.56
N TYR A 26 -10.39 20.01 -0.29
CA TYR A 26 -10.17 18.56 -0.17
C TYR A 26 -10.97 17.94 0.98
N LYS A 27 -11.03 18.62 2.14
CA LYS A 27 -11.87 18.19 3.27
C LYS A 27 -13.35 18.17 2.91
N LEU A 28 -13.83 19.15 2.15
CA LEU A 28 -15.21 19.18 1.67
C LEU A 28 -15.50 17.99 0.74
N ILE A 29 -14.63 17.72 -0.24
CA ILE A 29 -14.75 16.55 -1.12
C ILE A 29 -14.83 15.27 -0.28
N ALA A 30 -13.91 15.10 0.67
CA ALA A 30 -13.88 13.92 1.53
C ALA A 30 -15.18 13.73 2.32
N LYS A 31 -15.74 14.81 2.90
CA LYS A 31 -17.02 14.77 3.60
C LYS A 31 -18.18 14.36 2.69
N LEU A 32 -18.21 14.87 1.45
CA LEU A 32 -19.23 14.52 0.47
C LEU A 32 -19.16 13.04 0.06
N VAL A 33 -17.95 12.52 -0.16
CA VAL A 33 -17.73 11.08 -0.44
C VAL A 33 -18.20 10.23 0.72
N ILE A 34 -17.78 10.56 1.95
CA ILE A 34 -18.17 9.84 3.17
C ILE A 34 -19.70 9.84 3.32
N ALA A 35 -20.32 11.02 3.22
CA ALA A 35 -21.78 11.16 3.37
C ALA A 35 -22.54 10.34 2.32
N PHE A 36 -22.10 10.36 1.06
CA PHE A 36 -22.71 9.56 0.00
C PHE A 36 -22.62 8.07 0.30
N VAL A 37 -21.42 7.55 0.61
CA VAL A 37 -21.21 6.12 0.83
C VAL A 37 -22.00 5.66 2.06
N GLN A 38 -22.02 6.44 3.14
CA GLN A 38 -22.81 6.12 4.34
C GLN A 38 -24.32 6.18 4.10
N TRP A 39 -24.80 7.13 3.30
CA TRP A 39 -26.21 7.20 2.91
C TRP A 39 -26.63 6.00 2.07
N ARG A 40 -25.81 5.63 1.08
CA ARG A 40 -26.11 4.53 0.15
C ARG A 40 -25.92 3.15 0.78
N PHE A 41 -25.00 3.02 1.73
CA PHE A 41 -24.60 1.79 2.39
C PHE A 41 -24.54 1.99 3.92
N PRO A 42 -25.69 2.01 4.62
CA PRO A 42 -25.77 2.39 6.04
C PRO A 42 -24.98 1.49 7.01
N THR A 43 -24.63 0.27 6.61
CA THR A 43 -23.80 -0.66 7.38
C THR A 43 -22.30 -0.40 7.24
N SER A 44 -21.93 0.54 6.36
CA SER A 44 -20.54 0.91 6.07
C SER A 44 -20.09 2.11 6.89
N GLN A 45 -18.86 2.03 7.39
CA GLN A 45 -18.12 3.13 7.97
C GLN A 45 -17.03 3.54 6.98
N VAL A 46 -16.87 4.85 6.77
CA VAL A 46 -15.91 5.38 5.81
C VAL A 46 -15.11 6.50 6.45
N TRP A 47 -13.80 6.49 6.24
CA TRP A 47 -12.92 7.55 6.70
C TRP A 47 -11.78 7.79 5.71
N VAL A 48 -11.15 8.95 5.86
CA VAL A 48 -9.94 9.32 5.11
C VAL A 48 -8.71 8.69 5.75
N ARG A 49 -7.73 8.30 4.95
CA ARG A 49 -6.42 7.81 5.41
C ARG A 49 -5.26 8.67 4.87
N ASN A 50 -4.04 8.31 5.22
CA ASN A 50 -2.81 8.91 4.67
C ASN A 50 -2.71 10.44 4.88
N SER A 51 -2.31 11.17 3.85
CA SER A 51 -1.88 12.57 3.91
C SER A 51 -2.97 13.48 4.47
N LEU A 52 -4.23 13.28 4.10
CA LEU A 52 -5.34 14.09 4.62
C LEU A 52 -5.60 13.79 6.11
N ALA A 53 -5.63 12.52 6.51
CA ALA A 53 -5.85 12.12 7.89
C ALA A 53 -4.71 12.56 8.82
N LEU A 54 -3.48 12.56 8.33
CA LEU A 54 -2.27 12.93 9.07
C LEU A 54 -1.96 14.43 9.07
N GLY A 55 -2.78 15.26 8.40
CA GLY A 55 -2.52 16.71 8.29
C GLY A 55 -1.33 17.06 7.40
N ASP A 56 -0.95 16.15 6.51
CA ASP A 56 0.23 16.19 5.65
C ASP A 56 -0.10 16.39 4.17
N LEU A 57 -1.35 16.74 3.88
CA LEU A 57 -1.85 16.97 2.53
C LEU A 57 -1.06 18.11 1.86
N VAL A 58 -0.52 17.82 0.67
CA VAL A 58 0.04 18.82 -0.23
C VAL A 58 -0.87 18.94 -1.45
N PRO A 59 -1.64 20.04 -1.59
CA PRO A 59 -2.57 20.22 -2.69
C PRO A 59 -1.92 20.03 -4.07
N GLY A 60 -2.57 19.26 -4.93
CA GLY A 60 -2.11 18.96 -6.29
C GLY A 60 -1.00 17.90 -6.39
N LEU A 61 -0.48 17.43 -5.26
CA LEU A 61 0.47 16.30 -5.20
C LEU A 61 -0.04 15.11 -4.39
N SER A 62 -0.94 15.35 -3.45
CA SER A 62 -1.51 14.33 -2.58
C SER A 62 -2.90 13.95 -3.07
N ASP A 63 -3.20 12.66 -3.02
CA ASP A 63 -4.53 12.14 -3.27
C ASP A 63 -5.31 12.02 -1.95
N ILE A 64 -6.64 11.92 -2.05
CA ILE A 64 -7.56 11.64 -0.96
C ILE A 64 -7.84 10.14 -0.98
N ASP A 65 -7.17 9.41 -0.08
CA ASP A 65 -7.38 7.98 0.09
C ASP A 65 -8.43 7.71 1.16
N PHE A 66 -9.21 6.66 0.96
CA PHE A 66 -10.27 6.25 1.88
C PHE A 66 -10.11 4.80 2.31
N THR A 67 -10.68 4.50 3.46
CA THR A 67 -10.97 3.14 3.90
C THR A 67 -12.46 3.01 4.19
N ILE A 68 -13.05 1.94 3.70
CA ILE A 68 -14.44 1.53 3.88
C ILE A 68 -14.41 0.25 4.70
N PHE A 69 -15.12 0.23 5.82
CA PHE A 69 -15.35 -0.98 6.61
C PHE A 69 -16.83 -1.26 6.68
N ASN A 70 -17.24 -2.43 6.19
CA ASN A 70 -18.62 -2.87 6.24
C ASN A 70 -18.80 -3.97 7.28
N THR A 71 -19.82 -3.79 8.11
CA THR A 71 -20.22 -4.79 9.12
C THR A 71 -21.10 -5.89 8.56
N ALA A 72 -21.75 -5.65 7.41
CA ALA A 72 -22.48 -6.66 6.66
C ALA A 72 -21.51 -7.58 5.90
N THR A 73 -21.97 -8.77 5.53
CA THR A 73 -21.15 -9.71 4.75
C THR A 73 -20.91 -9.14 3.35
N ALA A 74 -19.84 -9.57 2.66
CA ALA A 74 -19.54 -9.10 1.30
C ALA A 74 -20.74 -9.27 0.34
N LYS A 75 -21.53 -10.33 0.52
CA LYS A 75 -22.71 -10.62 -0.31
C LYS A 75 -23.82 -9.58 -0.19
N ASP A 76 -23.84 -8.82 0.88
CA ASP A 76 -24.91 -7.86 1.17
C ASP A 76 -24.65 -6.49 0.53
N LEU A 77 -23.44 -6.25 0.01
CA LEU A 77 -23.09 -5.01 -0.66
C LEU A 77 -23.12 -5.18 -2.19
N ASP A 78 -23.84 -4.29 -2.88
CA ASP A 78 -23.71 -4.16 -4.32
C ASP A 78 -22.37 -3.47 -4.65
N HIS A 79 -21.31 -4.27 -4.71
CA HIS A 79 -19.95 -3.83 -5.03
C HIS A 79 -19.86 -3.15 -6.39
N ARG A 80 -20.76 -3.48 -7.32
CA ARG A 80 -20.82 -2.85 -8.64
C ARG A 80 -21.23 -1.39 -8.51
N ILE A 81 -22.31 -1.10 -7.77
CA ILE A 81 -22.76 0.28 -7.55
C ILE A 81 -21.67 1.11 -6.86
N LEU A 82 -21.01 0.54 -5.83
CA LEU A 82 -19.92 1.24 -5.16
C LEU A 82 -18.77 1.52 -6.14
N ARG A 83 -18.29 0.51 -6.87
CA ARG A 83 -17.21 0.67 -7.86
C ARG A 83 -17.56 1.70 -8.92
N ASP A 84 -18.74 1.62 -9.51
CA ASP A 84 -19.17 2.52 -10.59
C ASP A 84 -19.27 3.96 -10.10
N PHE A 85 -19.77 4.19 -8.88
CA PHE A 85 -19.75 5.52 -8.24
C PHE A 85 -18.31 6.03 -8.05
N LEU A 86 -17.41 5.18 -7.57
CA LEU A 86 -16.02 5.55 -7.31
C LEU A 86 -15.24 5.83 -8.60
N GLU A 87 -15.49 5.08 -9.66
CA GLU A 87 -14.94 5.36 -10.99
C GLU A 87 -15.49 6.69 -11.55
N TRP A 88 -16.79 6.92 -11.43
CA TRP A 88 -17.44 8.16 -11.85
C TRP A 88 -16.88 9.37 -11.11
N ILE A 89 -16.77 9.31 -9.78
CA ILE A 89 -16.28 10.47 -9.02
C ILE A 89 -14.79 10.76 -9.26
N ARG A 90 -13.96 9.72 -9.45
CA ARG A 90 -12.54 9.89 -9.84
C ARG A 90 -12.39 10.58 -11.19
N TYR A 91 -13.34 10.37 -12.11
CA TYR A 91 -13.35 11.06 -13.40
C TYR A 91 -13.56 12.57 -13.25
N PHE A 92 -14.46 13.01 -12.36
CA PHE A 92 -14.73 14.44 -12.13
C PHE A 92 -13.76 15.10 -11.14
N ILE A 93 -13.28 14.33 -10.17
CA ILE A 93 -12.45 14.80 -9.05
C ILE A 93 -11.18 13.93 -9.02
N PRO A 94 -10.17 14.26 -9.85
CA PRO A 94 -8.99 13.42 -10.05
C PRO A 94 -8.03 13.43 -8.86
N VAL A 95 -8.38 14.10 -7.75
CA VAL A 95 -7.65 14.08 -6.48
C VAL A 95 -8.12 12.94 -5.57
N ILE A 96 -9.16 12.20 -5.95
CA ILE A 96 -9.61 11.02 -5.22
C ILE A 96 -8.66 9.87 -5.55
N GLY A 97 -7.98 9.38 -4.52
CA GLY A 97 -6.98 8.32 -4.60
C GLY A 97 -7.58 6.93 -4.44
N GLU A 98 -6.90 6.11 -3.65
CA GLU A 98 -7.23 4.71 -3.42
C GLU A 98 -8.38 4.52 -2.43
N PHE A 99 -9.21 3.51 -2.66
CA PHE A 99 -10.18 3.02 -1.69
C PHE A 99 -9.74 1.65 -1.21
N ASN A 100 -9.62 1.49 0.11
CA ASN A 100 -9.53 0.20 0.74
C ASN A 100 -10.90 -0.21 1.26
N TYR A 101 -11.25 -1.48 1.16
CA TYR A 101 -12.50 -2.06 1.59
C TYR A 101 -12.23 -3.29 2.45
N TYR A 102 -12.82 -3.31 3.64
CA TYR A 102 -12.72 -4.42 4.58
C TYR A 102 -14.10 -4.84 5.08
N THR A 103 -14.27 -6.14 5.29
CA THR A 103 -15.37 -6.72 6.05
C THR A 103 -14.83 -7.28 7.36
N SER A 104 -15.70 -7.75 8.24
CA SER A 104 -15.27 -8.45 9.46
C SER A 104 -14.33 -9.62 9.17
N GLU A 105 -14.59 -10.38 8.10
CA GLU A 105 -13.78 -11.51 7.67
C GLU A 105 -12.40 -11.06 7.18
N THR A 106 -12.34 -10.08 6.26
CA THR A 106 -11.06 -9.62 5.71
C THR A 106 -10.25 -8.79 6.69
N LEU A 107 -10.88 -8.21 7.72
CA LEU A 107 -10.19 -7.47 8.78
C LEU A 107 -9.27 -8.38 9.60
N SER A 108 -9.70 -9.60 9.91
CA SER A 108 -8.87 -10.60 10.60
C SER A 108 -7.65 -10.98 9.77
N LEU A 109 -7.81 -11.09 8.46
CA LEU A 109 -6.70 -11.39 7.55
C LEU A 109 -5.78 -10.19 7.36
N ALA A 110 -6.34 -8.98 7.32
CA ALA A 110 -5.59 -7.73 7.28
C ALA A 110 -4.70 -7.56 8.52
N HIS A 111 -5.16 -7.99 9.70
CA HIS A 111 -4.34 -8.05 10.91
C HIS A 111 -3.02 -8.79 10.66
N ASP A 112 -3.12 -9.98 10.10
CA ASP A 112 -1.99 -10.90 9.96
C ASP A 112 -0.98 -10.41 8.93
N LEU A 113 -1.48 -9.79 7.86
CA LEU A 113 -0.68 -9.39 6.70
C LEU A 113 -0.15 -7.96 6.76
N ALA A 114 -0.80 -7.06 7.50
CA ALA A 114 -0.42 -5.66 7.47
C ALA A 114 0.98 -5.42 8.07
N ASN A 115 1.78 -4.63 7.35
CA ASN A 115 3.00 -4.08 7.91
C ASN A 115 2.65 -3.04 8.99
N PRO A 116 3.26 -3.08 10.19
CA PRO A 116 2.93 -2.16 11.27
C PRO A 116 3.03 -0.67 10.89
N HIS A 117 4.00 -0.29 10.05
CA HIS A 117 4.16 1.09 9.61
C HIS A 117 3.07 1.55 8.64
N GLU A 118 2.51 0.63 7.87
CA GLU A 118 1.37 0.92 6.99
C GLU A 118 0.09 1.15 7.82
N LEU A 119 -0.12 0.36 8.88
CA LEU A 119 -1.23 0.58 9.81
C LEU A 119 -1.13 1.94 10.52
N ASP A 120 0.07 2.43 10.82
CA ASP A 120 0.27 3.78 11.37
C ASP A 120 -0.14 4.91 10.41
N ARG A 121 -0.52 4.60 9.16
CA ARG A 121 -1.08 5.58 8.20
C ARG A 121 -2.61 5.56 8.17
N ASP A 122 -3.23 4.60 8.85
CA ASP A 122 -4.68 4.45 8.99
C ASP A 122 -5.04 4.11 10.45
N ILE A 123 -5.11 5.16 11.28
CA ILE A 123 -5.33 5.06 12.73
C ILE A 123 -6.64 4.35 13.07
N ILE A 124 -7.70 4.59 12.29
CA ILE A 124 -9.01 3.99 12.53
C ILE A 124 -8.96 2.50 12.18
N LEU A 125 -8.34 2.11 11.06
CA LEU A 125 -8.12 0.70 10.73
C LEU A 125 -7.27 0.00 11.80
N LYS A 126 -6.16 0.61 12.22
CA LYS A 126 -5.30 0.09 13.30
C LYS A 126 -6.11 -0.20 14.57
N THR A 127 -6.99 0.73 14.95
CA THR A 127 -7.89 0.59 16.10
C THR A 127 -8.89 -0.55 15.92
N LYS A 128 -9.50 -0.66 14.73
CA LYS A 128 -10.49 -1.70 14.42
C LYS A 128 -9.92 -3.11 14.42
N ILE A 129 -8.69 -3.26 13.97
CA ILE A 129 -7.99 -4.54 13.95
C ILE A 129 -7.71 -5.03 15.39
N GLN A 130 -7.82 -4.16 16.41
CA GLN A 130 -7.53 -4.49 17.82
C GLN A 130 -6.16 -5.15 17.99
N THR A 131 -5.19 -4.66 17.23
CA THR A 131 -3.82 -5.16 17.27
C THR A 131 -3.29 -5.03 18.70
N VAL A 132 -2.92 -6.16 19.32
CA VAL A 132 -1.77 -6.14 20.23
C VAL A 132 -0.63 -5.56 19.39
N GLU A 133 0.02 -4.48 19.86
CA GLU A 133 1.06 -3.81 19.08
C GLU A 133 2.06 -4.84 18.58
N LYS A 134 2.02 -5.12 17.26
CA LYS A 134 3.00 -6.00 16.63
C LYS A 134 4.34 -5.30 16.74
N ALA A 135 5.30 -5.96 17.37
CA ALA A 135 6.66 -5.46 17.45
C ALA A 135 7.20 -5.22 16.04
N LYS A 136 7.69 -4.00 15.78
CA LYS A 136 8.29 -3.62 14.50
C LYS A 136 9.62 -4.34 14.35
N THR A 137 9.84 -5.00 13.21
CA THR A 137 11.10 -5.66 12.88
C THR A 137 11.89 -4.87 11.85
N LYS A 138 13.21 -5.07 11.79
CA LYS A 138 14.06 -4.46 10.73
C LYS A 138 13.62 -4.84 9.32
N SER A 139 13.07 -6.04 9.13
CA SER A 139 12.46 -6.47 7.87
C SER A 139 11.22 -5.65 7.55
N ASP A 140 10.36 -5.35 8.54
CA ASP A 140 9.17 -4.52 8.32
C ASP A 140 9.57 -3.08 7.96
N ASP A 141 10.60 -2.52 8.62
CA ASP A 141 11.16 -1.19 8.29
C ASP A 141 11.60 -1.13 6.83
N LEU A 142 12.36 -2.13 6.40
CA LEU A 142 12.91 -2.20 5.06
C LEU A 142 11.82 -2.39 4.00
N VAL A 143 10.86 -3.30 4.24
CA VAL A 143 9.71 -3.49 3.35
C VAL A 143 8.93 -2.18 3.18
N TYR A 144 8.67 -1.48 4.28
CA TYR A 144 8.00 -0.18 4.28
C TYR A 144 8.78 0.86 3.45
N LEU A 145 10.09 0.99 3.67
CA LEU A 145 10.96 1.89 2.92
C LEU A 145 10.96 1.59 1.42
N LEU A 146 11.13 0.32 1.04
CA LEU A 146 11.18 -0.12 -0.36
C LEU A 146 9.87 0.14 -1.09
N ARG A 147 8.73 -0.20 -0.48
CA ARG A 147 7.40 0.03 -1.08
C ARG A 147 7.10 1.51 -1.25
N LEU A 148 7.42 2.32 -0.24
CA LEU A 148 7.28 3.76 -0.36
C LEU A 148 8.23 4.36 -1.39
N TYR A 149 9.48 3.92 -1.45
CA TYR A 149 10.46 4.38 -2.43
C TYR A 149 10.00 4.07 -3.84
N HIS A 150 9.60 2.82 -4.09
CA HIS A 150 9.12 2.39 -5.40
C HIS A 150 7.91 3.22 -5.86
N SER A 151 6.93 3.43 -4.98
CA SER A 151 5.75 4.27 -5.30
C SER A 151 6.07 5.74 -5.54
N ASP A 152 7.17 6.25 -4.97
CA ASP A 152 7.47 7.69 -4.91
C ASP A 152 8.66 8.14 -5.76
N ILE A 153 9.43 7.22 -6.33
CA ILE A 153 10.70 7.52 -7.03
C ILE A 153 10.52 8.58 -8.13
N LYS A 154 9.40 8.53 -8.87
CA LYS A 154 9.09 9.51 -9.91
C LYS A 154 8.88 10.91 -9.33
N ASN A 155 8.14 11.03 -8.24
CA ASN A 155 7.89 12.31 -7.58
C ASN A 155 9.14 12.84 -6.88
N LEU A 156 9.96 11.97 -6.30
CA LEU A 156 11.27 12.32 -5.75
C LEU A 156 12.19 12.93 -6.82
N ARG A 157 12.24 12.33 -8.02
CA ARG A 157 13.02 12.85 -9.14
C ARG A 157 12.50 14.19 -9.65
N LEU A 158 11.18 14.36 -9.73
CA LEU A 158 10.57 15.57 -10.29
C LEU A 158 10.46 16.74 -9.29
N ASN A 159 10.26 16.45 -8.01
CA ASN A 159 9.95 17.43 -6.96
C ASN A 159 10.65 17.09 -5.63
N PRO A 160 11.99 16.97 -5.60
CA PRO A 160 12.72 16.50 -4.41
C PRO A 160 12.43 17.34 -3.17
N GLU A 161 12.44 18.68 -3.29
CA GLU A 161 12.14 19.61 -2.19
C GLU A 161 10.79 19.35 -1.51
N LEU A 162 9.74 19.12 -2.31
CA LEU A 162 8.39 18.89 -1.81
C LEU A 162 8.24 17.49 -1.19
N ARG A 163 9.08 16.52 -1.61
CA ARG A 163 9.04 15.14 -1.10
C ARG A 163 9.90 14.94 0.14
N ILE A 164 10.91 15.77 0.39
CA ILE A 164 11.78 15.67 1.58
C ILE A 164 10.94 15.68 2.88
N LYS A 165 9.92 16.53 2.99
CA LYS A 165 9.06 16.56 4.19
C LYS A 165 8.36 15.22 4.45
N LYS A 166 7.89 14.54 3.39
CA LYS A 166 7.32 13.18 3.49
C LYS A 166 8.40 12.20 3.96
N TRP A 167 9.56 12.20 3.32
CA TRP A 167 10.62 11.25 3.60
C TRP A 167 11.26 11.41 4.98
N ASN A 168 11.42 12.64 5.47
CA ASN A 168 11.87 12.88 6.84
C ASN A 168 10.96 12.18 7.86
N ARG A 169 9.64 12.23 7.68
CA ARG A 169 8.69 11.50 8.55
C ARG A 169 8.78 10.00 8.37
N VAL A 170 8.96 9.52 7.15
CA VAL A 170 9.14 8.09 6.87
C VAL A 170 10.37 7.56 7.61
N PHE A 171 11.49 8.28 7.57
CA PHE A 171 12.71 7.89 8.27
C PHE A 171 12.60 7.99 9.80
N LEU A 172 11.90 9.01 10.31
CA LEU A 172 11.58 9.09 11.74
C LEU A 172 10.77 7.88 12.23
N LYS A 173 9.90 7.29 11.38
CA LYS A 173 9.11 6.10 11.76
C LYS A 173 9.95 4.81 11.87
N VAL A 174 11.09 4.76 11.20
CA VAL A 174 12.00 3.60 11.18
C VAL A 174 13.32 3.91 11.89
N ASP A 175 13.31 4.90 12.78
CA ASP A 175 14.47 5.34 13.58
C ASP A 175 15.75 5.58 12.73
N ALA A 176 15.57 6.08 11.50
CA ALA A 176 16.66 6.41 10.59
C ALA A 176 16.89 7.93 10.56
N THR A 177 18.16 8.35 10.56
CA THR A 177 18.56 9.76 10.42
C THR A 177 19.08 10.03 9.03
N ILE A 178 18.76 11.20 8.46
CA ILE A 178 19.30 11.65 7.18
C ILE A 178 20.36 12.73 7.40
N GLY A 179 21.53 12.57 6.79
CA GLY A 179 22.59 13.59 6.82
C GLY A 179 22.36 14.77 5.86
N HIS A 180 21.64 14.58 4.75
CA HIS A 180 21.43 15.60 3.72
C HIS A 180 20.04 15.54 3.07
N ASN A 181 19.64 16.62 2.40
CA ASN A 181 18.36 16.76 1.73
C ASN A 181 18.45 16.27 0.26
N GLY A 182 17.74 15.20 -0.11
CA GLY A 182 17.57 14.82 -1.52
C GLY A 182 17.40 13.33 -1.80
N LEU A 183 17.24 12.99 -3.09
CA LEU A 183 17.10 11.61 -3.58
C LEU A 183 18.29 10.72 -3.20
N ALA A 184 19.51 11.24 -3.34
CA ALA A 184 20.73 10.50 -3.00
C ALA A 184 20.75 10.10 -1.52
N SER A 185 20.18 10.92 -0.64
CA SER A 185 20.08 10.62 0.78
C SER A 185 19.02 9.56 1.07
N VAL A 186 17.89 9.58 0.36
CA VAL A 186 16.88 8.51 0.44
C VAL A 186 17.48 7.16 0.01
N GLU A 187 18.16 7.14 -1.13
CA GLU A 187 18.83 5.95 -1.64
C GLU A 187 19.97 5.50 -0.72
N SER A 188 20.72 6.43 -0.15
CA SER A 188 21.78 6.12 0.80
C SER A 188 21.23 5.43 2.05
N VAL A 189 20.11 5.89 2.61
CA VAL A 189 19.48 5.21 3.76
C VAL A 189 18.97 3.82 3.35
N ILE A 190 18.34 3.66 2.19
CA ILE A 190 17.92 2.31 1.73
C ILE A 190 19.13 1.38 1.60
N ARG A 191 20.27 1.90 1.14
CA ARG A 191 21.55 1.17 1.05
C ARG A 191 22.22 0.90 2.41
N THR A 192 21.85 1.57 3.50
CA THR A 192 22.35 1.18 4.84
C THR A 192 21.60 -0.03 5.39
N TYR A 193 20.36 -0.25 4.96
CA TYR A 193 19.57 -1.42 5.35
C TYR A 193 19.91 -2.68 4.55
N ILE A 194 20.35 -2.53 3.29
CA ILE A 194 20.72 -3.63 2.40
C ILE A 194 22.02 -3.28 1.68
N SER A 195 23.02 -4.17 1.69
CA SER A 195 24.26 -3.92 0.94
C SER A 195 23.98 -3.78 -0.56
N SER A 196 24.80 -3.00 -1.29
CA SER A 196 24.55 -2.75 -2.71
C SER A 196 24.45 -4.03 -3.55
N SER A 197 25.21 -5.08 -3.20
CA SER A 197 25.17 -6.39 -3.86
C SER A 197 23.89 -7.19 -3.57
N GLU A 198 23.20 -6.90 -2.46
CA GLU A 198 21.95 -7.59 -2.11
C GLU A 198 20.73 -6.88 -2.71
N LEU A 199 20.81 -5.58 -2.99
CA LEU A 199 19.79 -4.86 -3.76
C LEU A 199 19.68 -5.39 -5.20
N GLU A 200 20.77 -5.97 -5.73
CA GLU A 200 20.78 -6.62 -7.04
C GLU A 200 20.00 -7.94 -7.06
N MET A 201 19.72 -8.55 -5.89
CA MET A 201 18.83 -9.71 -5.75
C MET A 201 17.36 -9.29 -5.83
N THR A 202 17.00 -8.71 -6.98
CA THR A 202 15.65 -8.22 -7.33
C THR A 202 14.53 -9.19 -6.93
N PRO A 203 14.66 -10.53 -7.10
CA PRO A 203 13.59 -11.46 -6.75
C PRO A 203 13.26 -11.48 -5.25
N LEU A 204 14.27 -11.40 -4.38
CA LEU A 204 14.09 -11.43 -2.92
C LEU A 204 13.49 -10.13 -2.39
N VAL A 205 13.84 -8.99 -3.02
CA VAL A 205 13.45 -7.65 -2.57
C VAL A 205 12.11 -7.21 -3.16
N TYR A 206 11.78 -7.66 -4.38
CA TYR A 206 10.54 -7.33 -5.08
C TYR A 206 9.92 -8.58 -5.71
N PRO A 207 9.43 -9.54 -4.90
CA PRO A 207 8.92 -10.81 -5.41
C PRO A 207 7.76 -10.64 -6.39
N HIS A 208 6.88 -9.65 -6.20
CA HIS A 208 5.78 -9.34 -7.12
C HIS A 208 6.26 -8.90 -8.51
N LEU A 209 7.26 -7.99 -8.59
CA LEU A 209 7.84 -7.59 -9.87
C LEU A 209 8.53 -8.77 -10.54
N TRP A 210 9.24 -9.58 -9.77
CA TRP A 210 9.87 -10.77 -10.30
C TRP A 210 8.83 -11.76 -10.85
N LEU A 211 7.72 -11.97 -10.15
CA LEU A 211 6.60 -12.79 -10.61
C LEU A 211 6.08 -12.33 -11.96
N GLU A 212 5.78 -11.04 -12.13
CA GLU A 212 5.26 -10.47 -13.39
C GLU A 212 6.11 -10.83 -14.61
N HIS A 213 7.44 -10.88 -14.43
CA HIS A 213 8.38 -11.22 -15.50
C HIS A 213 8.60 -12.73 -15.68
N ASN A 214 8.08 -13.57 -14.77
CA ASN A 214 8.44 -15.00 -14.68
C ASN A 214 7.23 -15.94 -14.47
N TRP A 215 5.99 -15.52 -14.71
CA TRP A 215 4.81 -16.39 -14.53
C TRP A 215 4.92 -17.71 -15.32
N GLN A 216 5.21 -17.64 -16.61
CA GLN A 216 5.34 -18.83 -17.47
C GLN A 216 6.40 -19.82 -16.98
N ARG A 217 7.45 -19.30 -16.34
CA ARG A 217 8.54 -20.09 -15.77
C ARG A 217 8.04 -20.87 -14.56
N LEU A 218 7.29 -20.22 -13.67
CA LEU A 218 6.68 -20.90 -12.53
C LEU A 218 5.66 -21.95 -12.97
N ASP A 219 4.81 -21.67 -13.94
CA ASP A 219 3.82 -22.62 -14.45
C ASP A 219 4.46 -23.93 -14.94
N ARG A 220 5.65 -23.85 -15.52
CA ARG A 220 6.44 -25.02 -15.96
C ARG A 220 7.22 -25.70 -14.83
N GLY A 221 7.12 -25.21 -13.60
CA GLY A 221 7.96 -25.64 -12.47
C GLY A 221 9.42 -25.18 -12.58
N LEU A 222 9.72 -24.25 -13.50
CA LEU A 222 11.07 -23.79 -13.85
C LEU A 222 11.32 -22.37 -13.32
N GLY A 223 11.30 -22.17 -12.00
CA GLY A 223 11.58 -20.87 -11.38
C GLY A 223 12.83 -20.89 -10.51
N PRO A 224 13.46 -19.73 -10.23
CA PRO A 224 14.52 -19.53 -9.24
C PRO A 224 14.01 -19.71 -7.80
N ILE A 225 13.26 -20.78 -7.56
CA ILE A 225 12.91 -21.29 -6.22
C ILE A 225 14.18 -21.41 -5.38
N ASP A 226 15.30 -21.78 -6.01
CA ASP A 226 16.60 -21.86 -5.35
C ASP A 226 17.12 -20.52 -4.85
N GLU A 227 16.84 -19.39 -5.51
CA GLU A 227 17.27 -18.07 -5.02
C GLU A 227 16.52 -17.70 -3.73
N PHE A 228 15.21 -17.98 -3.68
CA PHE A 228 14.39 -17.80 -2.48
C PHE A 228 14.81 -18.75 -1.35
N LYS A 229 15.09 -20.01 -1.70
CA LYS A 229 15.49 -21.06 -0.76
C LYS A 229 16.88 -20.82 -0.16
N ASN A 230 17.83 -20.38 -0.97
CA ASN A 230 19.24 -20.19 -0.57
C ASN A 230 19.56 -18.75 -0.12
N GLY A 231 18.58 -17.84 -0.16
CA GLY A 231 18.71 -16.51 0.39
C GLY A 231 19.05 -16.52 1.89
N ARG A 232 19.79 -15.50 2.33
CA ARG A 232 20.07 -15.29 3.76
C ARG A 232 18.76 -15.06 4.53
N ASP A 233 18.74 -15.42 5.82
CA ASP A 233 17.54 -15.35 6.65
C ASP A 233 16.88 -13.96 6.65
N PHE A 234 17.67 -12.89 6.75
CA PHE A 234 17.13 -11.53 6.68
C PHE A 234 16.43 -11.22 5.34
N LEU A 235 16.98 -11.67 4.21
CA LEU A 235 16.34 -11.43 2.91
C LEU A 235 15.08 -12.28 2.73
N LYS A 236 15.06 -13.52 3.25
CA LYS A 236 13.85 -14.33 3.32
C LYS A 236 12.74 -13.62 4.10
N GLN A 237 13.09 -13.03 5.25
CA GLN A 237 12.18 -12.23 6.07
C GLN A 237 11.63 -11.01 5.32
N VAL A 238 12.49 -10.30 4.57
CA VAL A 238 12.07 -9.22 3.68
C VAL A 238 11.14 -9.74 2.58
N THR A 239 11.45 -10.87 1.93
CA THR A 239 10.57 -11.47 0.91
C THR A 239 9.20 -11.80 1.48
N LEU A 240 9.13 -12.48 2.64
CA LEU A 240 7.87 -12.79 3.30
C LEU A 240 7.09 -11.51 3.66
N GLY A 241 7.77 -10.47 4.13
CA GLY A 241 7.17 -9.16 4.40
C GLY A 241 6.65 -8.45 3.14
N GLN A 242 7.34 -8.55 2.01
CA GLN A 242 6.86 -8.04 0.72
C GLN A 242 5.62 -8.79 0.24
N VAL A 243 5.60 -10.12 0.37
CA VAL A 243 4.43 -10.94 0.03
C VAL A 243 3.24 -10.56 0.92
N ARG A 244 3.46 -10.43 2.24
CA ARG A 244 2.45 -9.93 3.19
C ARG A 244 1.86 -8.59 2.75
N TRP A 245 2.73 -7.62 2.42
CA TRP A 245 2.33 -6.30 1.96
C TRP A 245 1.48 -6.36 0.69
N GLU A 246 1.92 -7.13 -0.31
CA GLU A 246 1.22 -7.25 -1.59
C GLU A 246 -0.20 -7.80 -1.40
N ILE A 247 -0.34 -8.88 -0.64
CA ILE A 247 -1.64 -9.48 -0.34
C ILE A 247 -2.51 -8.50 0.45
N PHE A 248 -1.96 -7.82 1.45
CA PHE A 248 -2.69 -6.80 2.23
C PHE A 248 -3.24 -5.68 1.32
N GLY A 249 -2.42 -5.19 0.37
CA GLY A 249 -2.82 -4.18 -0.60
C GLY A 249 -3.96 -4.64 -1.51
N ILE A 250 -3.83 -5.85 -2.08
CA ILE A 250 -4.86 -6.43 -2.96
C ILE A 250 -6.15 -6.73 -2.20
N LEU A 251 -6.06 -7.23 -0.95
CA LEU A 251 -7.23 -7.50 -0.11
C LEU A 251 -8.08 -6.26 0.12
N GLY A 252 -7.44 -5.11 0.38
CA GLY A 252 -8.14 -3.83 0.49
C GLY A 252 -8.82 -3.40 -0.81
N GLN A 253 -8.41 -3.91 -1.96
CA GLN A 253 -8.93 -3.47 -3.25
C GLN A 253 -9.91 -4.45 -3.90
N LEU A 254 -10.15 -5.64 -3.33
CA LEU A 254 -10.93 -6.72 -3.96
C LEU A 254 -12.23 -6.28 -4.65
N PRO A 255 -13.13 -5.48 -4.03
CA PRO A 255 -14.38 -5.08 -4.69
C PRO A 255 -14.19 -4.23 -5.96
N PHE A 256 -13.01 -3.62 -6.10
CA PHE A 256 -12.67 -2.69 -7.18
C PHE A 256 -11.86 -3.35 -8.29
N LEU A 257 -11.49 -4.61 -8.12
CA LEU A 257 -10.73 -5.36 -9.13
C LEU A 257 -11.66 -5.84 -10.22
N LYS A 258 -11.21 -5.73 -11.47
CA LYS A 258 -12.00 -6.13 -12.65
C LYS A 258 -11.97 -7.64 -12.89
N ASN A 259 -10.93 -8.32 -12.40
CA ASN A 259 -10.72 -9.75 -12.63
C ASN A 259 -10.23 -10.45 -11.36
N ALA A 260 -11.16 -11.05 -10.62
CA ALA A 260 -10.84 -11.81 -9.41
C ALA A 260 -10.02 -13.08 -9.71
N ASN A 261 -10.13 -13.66 -10.91
CA ASN A 261 -9.38 -14.85 -11.28
C ASN A 261 -7.88 -14.55 -11.43
N ASP A 262 -7.53 -13.39 -11.99
CA ASP A 262 -6.12 -12.96 -12.09
C ASP A 262 -5.50 -12.81 -10.70
N MET A 263 -6.30 -12.39 -9.71
CA MET A 263 -5.83 -12.26 -8.33
C MET A 263 -5.64 -13.61 -7.65
N GLN A 264 -6.57 -14.57 -7.86
CA GLN A 264 -6.39 -15.95 -7.42
C GLN A 264 -5.11 -16.56 -8.01
N TYR A 265 -4.88 -16.30 -9.29
CA TYR A 265 -3.68 -16.74 -9.99
C TYR A 265 -2.41 -16.11 -9.41
N HIS A 266 -2.43 -14.80 -9.18
CA HIS A 266 -1.32 -14.07 -8.55
C HIS A 266 -1.01 -14.59 -7.15
N PHE A 267 -2.03 -14.78 -6.30
CA PHE A 267 -1.86 -15.34 -4.96
C PHE A 267 -1.32 -16.76 -4.97
N SER A 268 -1.73 -17.60 -5.94
CA SER A 268 -1.18 -18.95 -6.10
C SER A 268 0.31 -18.94 -6.42
N HIS A 269 0.78 -17.94 -7.18
CA HIS A 269 2.20 -17.76 -7.47
C HIS A 269 2.99 -17.26 -6.26
N LEU A 270 2.44 -16.32 -5.50
CA LEU A 270 3.03 -15.89 -4.22
C LEU A 270 3.12 -17.06 -3.23
N ALA A 271 2.12 -17.93 -3.19
CA ALA A 271 2.13 -19.13 -2.33
C ALA A 271 3.35 -20.01 -2.63
N ARG A 272 3.69 -20.23 -3.91
CA ARG A 272 4.84 -21.04 -4.32
C ARG A 272 6.17 -20.41 -3.91
N ILE A 273 6.28 -19.08 -3.96
CA ILE A 273 7.46 -18.38 -3.40
C ILE A 273 7.55 -18.63 -1.90
N VAL A 274 6.44 -18.45 -1.17
CA VAL A 274 6.41 -18.65 0.28
C VAL A 274 6.77 -20.10 0.66
N GLU A 275 6.26 -21.09 -0.06
CA GLU A 275 6.56 -22.51 0.15
C GLU A 275 8.04 -22.87 -0.08
N SER A 276 8.75 -22.12 -0.92
CA SER A 276 10.19 -22.33 -1.15
C SER A 276 11.07 -21.93 0.03
N ILE A 277 10.54 -21.12 0.95
CA ILE A 277 11.22 -20.64 2.15
C ILE A 277 10.83 -21.56 3.30
N ASP A 278 11.71 -22.47 3.73
CA ASP A 278 11.42 -23.35 4.87
C ASP A 278 11.57 -22.61 6.20
N SER A 279 10.44 -22.16 6.76
CA SER A 279 10.38 -21.46 8.04
C SER A 279 9.01 -21.66 8.70
N SER A 280 8.89 -21.35 9.99
CA SER A 280 7.58 -21.32 10.66
C SER A 280 6.67 -20.20 10.13
N GLU A 281 7.25 -19.05 9.83
CA GLU A 281 6.52 -17.87 9.33
C GLU A 281 5.95 -18.11 7.93
N SER A 282 6.71 -18.73 7.03
CA SER A 282 6.21 -19.07 5.70
C SER A 282 5.00 -20.02 5.76
N ARG A 283 5.01 -21.00 6.67
CA ARG A 283 3.86 -21.88 6.91
C ARG A 283 2.63 -21.11 7.42
N HIS A 284 2.82 -20.09 8.25
CA HIS A 284 1.72 -19.24 8.70
C HIS A 284 1.20 -18.36 7.57
N LEU A 285 2.08 -17.67 6.85
CA LEU A 285 1.74 -16.82 5.70
C LEU A 285 1.03 -17.61 4.59
N ARG A 286 1.41 -18.87 4.38
CA ARG A 286 0.75 -19.76 3.43
C ARG A 286 -0.74 -19.93 3.73
N LYS A 287 -1.11 -20.05 5.01
CA LYS A 287 -2.52 -20.14 5.45
C LYS A 287 -3.26 -18.83 5.19
N SER A 288 -2.61 -17.70 5.45
CA SER A 288 -3.17 -16.37 5.13
C SER A 288 -3.40 -16.21 3.62
N ILE A 289 -2.50 -16.74 2.78
CA ILE A 289 -2.68 -16.77 1.32
C ILE A 289 -3.88 -17.62 0.91
N ASP A 290 -4.05 -18.82 1.50
CA ASP A 290 -5.23 -19.65 1.24
C ASP A 290 -6.53 -18.91 1.58
N GLN A 291 -6.55 -18.24 2.74
CA GLN A 291 -7.69 -17.42 3.13
C GLN A 291 -7.92 -16.26 2.15
N ALA A 292 -6.87 -15.57 1.70
CA ALA A 292 -6.99 -14.50 0.71
C ALA A 292 -7.59 -15.01 -0.62
N ILE A 293 -7.16 -16.18 -1.10
CA ILE A 293 -7.73 -16.84 -2.27
C ILE A 293 -9.23 -17.13 -2.05
N LEU A 294 -9.62 -17.64 -0.88
CA LEU A 294 -11.04 -17.88 -0.57
C LEU A 294 -11.85 -16.59 -0.57
N GLN A 295 -11.30 -15.49 -0.05
CA GLN A 295 -11.97 -14.18 -0.05
C GLN A 295 -12.18 -13.64 -1.47
N THR A 296 -11.20 -13.81 -2.37
CA THR A 296 -11.34 -13.35 -3.77
C THR A 296 -12.49 -14.02 -4.52
N ARG A 297 -12.89 -15.25 -4.14
CA ARG A 297 -14.03 -15.97 -4.75
C ARG A 297 -15.39 -15.40 -4.37
N GLN A 298 -15.43 -14.47 -3.42
CA GLN A 298 -16.67 -13.81 -2.99
C GLN A 298 -17.01 -12.56 -3.82
N TYR A 299 -16.07 -12.10 -4.67
CA TYR A 299 -16.17 -10.90 -5.50
C TYR A 299 -16.18 -11.26 -6.99
#